data_AF-A0A7C3V259-F1
#
_entry.id   AF-A0A7C3V259-F1
#
_cell.length_a   1.000
_cell.length_b   1.000
_cell.length_c   1.000
_cell.angle_alpha   90.00
_cell.angle_beta   90.00
_cell.angle_gamma   90.00
#
_symmetry.space_group_name_H-M   'P 1'
#
loop_
_entity.id
_entity.type
_entity.pdbx_description
1 polymer ?
#
loop_
_entity_poly.entity_id
_entity_poly.type
_entity_poly.pdbx_seq_one_letter_code
_entity_poly.pdbx_strand_id
1 'polypeptide(L)'
;ETFFDAPTLANDYSLCTFELESVVEWLYECYREGVFSEGEVGLPLSKIGTREFLLTLLRTISQREGFGDVIAEGLSRASRLVKEEAAKIMQRTGAVPISRHVYILRRELGEARTHLVNMLLYQMEPRRHRPVLHHGFAIAAWNARRMGQDSPVDGQLLRRIAKTFWGSELAADDSTYEGKALAALKEQNRTYMEDSLGLCDWAFPLTYSFSTEDHMGNPFLEAELFSAVTGMPFAKAVEELEAAAERTVNLQRRILLMEGWATPESDIPPDLHFEEPLEPYGPFGGTVAPGPDGEPIDLSGTTLDRERFIAMLREYYALRGWNDETGIPEGIS
;
A
#
# COMPACT_ATOMS: atom_id res chain seq x y z
N GLU A 1 20.26 12.25 18.86
CA GLU A 1 20.13 13.47 18.03
C GLU A 1 19.83 13.11 16.58
N THR A 2 20.69 12.37 15.87
CA THR A 2 20.47 11.97 14.45
C THR A 2 19.09 11.34 14.17
N PHE A 3 18.59 10.49 15.06
CA PHE A 3 17.27 9.86 14.87
C PHE A 3 16.13 10.89 14.73
N PHE A 4 16.21 12.02 15.44
CA PHE A 4 15.16 13.03 15.46
C PHE A 4 15.26 14.00 14.27
N ASP A 5 16.48 14.33 13.83
CA ASP A 5 16.69 15.29 12.75
C ASP A 5 16.76 14.65 11.35
N ALA A 6 16.95 13.33 11.24
CA ALA A 6 17.10 12.63 9.97
C ALA A 6 15.97 12.92 8.95
N PRO A 7 14.68 12.93 9.32
CA PRO A 7 13.61 13.29 8.36
C PRO A 7 13.72 14.73 7.87
N THR A 8 14.13 15.66 8.74
CA THR A 8 14.34 17.07 8.36
C THR A 8 15.50 17.19 7.38
N LEU A 9 16.60 16.48 7.64
CA LEU A 9 17.73 16.43 6.73
C LEU A 9 17.36 15.82 5.38
N ALA A 10 16.59 14.74 5.35
CA ALA A 10 16.11 14.16 4.10
C ALA A 10 15.23 15.16 3.30
N ASN A 11 14.37 15.91 3.99
CA ASN A 11 13.54 16.95 3.37
C ASN A 11 14.37 18.09 2.77
N ASP A 12 15.44 18.54 3.45
CA ASP A 12 16.35 19.57 2.94
C ASP A 12 17.00 19.16 1.59
N TYR A 13 17.16 17.86 1.36
CA TYR A 13 17.64 17.29 0.10
C TYR A 13 16.53 16.80 -0.84
N SER A 14 15.25 16.93 -0.43
CA SER A 14 14.08 16.44 -1.18
C SER A 14 14.15 14.94 -1.51
N LEU A 15 14.66 14.13 -0.58
CA LEU A 15 14.79 12.68 -0.73
C LEU A 15 13.74 11.94 0.09
N CYS A 16 13.09 10.94 -0.53
CA CYS A 16 12.08 10.12 0.12
C CYS A 16 12.68 9.31 1.28
N THR A 17 12.13 9.47 2.49
CA THR A 17 12.63 8.78 3.69
C THR A 17 12.46 7.26 3.64
N PHE A 18 11.43 6.75 2.97
CA PHE A 18 11.22 5.30 2.78
C PHE A 18 12.28 4.67 1.87
N GLU A 19 12.62 5.35 0.78
CA GLU A 19 13.71 4.91 -0.11
C GLU A 19 15.06 4.98 0.59
N LEU A 20 15.32 6.07 1.33
CA LEU A 20 16.54 6.21 2.13
C LEU A 20 16.68 5.11 3.17
N GLU A 21 15.60 4.75 3.87
CA GLU A 21 15.62 3.65 4.82
C GLU A 21 16.04 2.34 4.14
N SER A 22 15.43 2.03 3.00
CA SER A 22 15.75 0.84 2.22
C SER A 22 17.22 0.81 1.79
N VAL A 23 17.74 1.95 1.33
CA VAL A 23 19.14 2.11 0.92
C VAL A 23 20.08 1.92 2.10
N VAL A 24 19.78 2.50 3.26
CA VAL A 24 20.63 2.39 4.46
C VAL A 24 20.66 0.96 4.98
N GLU A 25 19.52 0.27 5.02
CA GLU A 25 19.43 -1.15 5.42
C GLU A 25 20.25 -2.03 4.48
N TRP A 26 20.12 -1.85 3.17
CA TRP A 26 20.92 -2.56 2.18
C TRP A 26 22.43 -2.29 2.30
N LEU A 27 22.84 -1.02 2.44
CA LEU A 27 24.25 -0.65 2.61
C LEU A 27 24.84 -1.23 3.89
N TYR A 28 24.06 -1.25 4.98
CA TYR A 28 24.47 -1.85 6.25
C TYR A 28 24.74 -3.35 6.09
N GLU A 29 23.82 -4.07 5.44
CA GLU A 29 23.94 -5.50 5.21
C GLU A 29 25.12 -5.84 4.27
N CYS A 30 25.29 -5.08 3.18
CA CYS A 30 26.46 -5.23 2.31
C CYS A 30 27.78 -4.95 3.02
N TYR A 31 27.82 -3.98 3.92
CA TYR A 31 29.01 -3.70 4.72
C TYR A 31 29.30 -4.83 5.70
N ARG A 32 28.27 -5.31 6.41
CA ARG A 32 28.37 -6.39 7.40
C ARG A 32 28.86 -7.70 6.80
N GLU A 33 28.44 -8.02 5.58
CA GLU A 33 28.89 -9.21 4.85
C GLU A 33 30.22 -9.01 4.11
N GLY A 34 30.83 -7.83 4.20
CA GLY A 34 32.09 -7.51 3.52
C GLY A 34 31.94 -7.41 2.00
N VAL A 35 30.71 -7.28 1.49
CA VAL A 35 30.44 -7.11 0.08
C VAL A 35 30.92 -5.75 -0.39
N PHE A 36 30.67 -4.66 0.36
CA PHE A 36 31.24 -3.34 0.04
C PHE A 36 32.25 -2.88 1.07
N SER A 37 33.31 -2.22 0.58
CA SER A 37 34.25 -1.47 1.41
C SER A 37 34.01 0.04 1.30
N GLU A 38 34.37 0.81 2.33
CA GLU A 38 34.22 2.28 2.31
C GLU A 38 34.99 2.93 1.16
N GLY A 39 36.17 2.40 0.80
CA GLY A 39 36.98 2.89 -0.32
C GLY A 39 36.35 2.61 -1.69
N GLU A 40 35.61 1.50 -1.81
CA GLU A 40 34.89 1.15 -3.04
C GLU A 40 33.68 2.06 -3.28
N VAL A 41 32.87 2.30 -2.25
CA VAL A 41 31.64 3.08 -2.38
C VAL A 41 31.82 4.58 -2.10
N GLY A 42 32.93 4.99 -1.49
CA GLY A 42 33.17 6.38 -1.10
C GLY A 42 32.23 6.90 0.00
N LEU A 43 31.65 5.99 0.80
CA LEU A 43 30.74 6.29 1.91
C LEU A 43 31.33 5.76 3.22
N PRO A 44 31.15 6.47 4.36
CA PRO A 44 31.64 6.03 5.66
C PRO A 44 30.70 4.96 6.26
N LEU A 45 30.63 3.78 5.64
CA LEU A 45 29.74 2.66 6.01
C LEU A 45 29.90 2.23 7.48
N SER A 46 31.11 2.35 8.05
CA SER A 46 31.37 2.07 9.47
C SER A 46 30.63 3.03 10.43
N LYS A 47 30.13 4.15 9.91
CA LYS A 47 29.44 5.20 10.67
C LYS A 47 27.93 5.23 10.40
N ILE A 48 27.35 4.18 9.82
CA ILE A 48 25.89 4.06 9.67
C ILE A 48 25.22 4.30 11.04
N GLY A 49 24.14 5.10 11.04
CA GLY A 49 23.46 5.57 12.26
C GLY A 49 23.96 6.92 12.80
N THR A 50 25.05 7.47 12.25
CA THR A 50 25.53 8.81 12.60
C THR A 50 25.06 9.88 11.61
N ARG A 51 25.03 11.14 12.08
CA ARG A 51 24.72 12.31 11.25
C ARG A 51 25.75 12.50 10.13
N GLU A 52 27.02 12.18 10.38
CA GLU A 52 28.10 12.26 9.39
C GLU A 52 27.81 11.33 8.19
N PHE A 53 27.47 10.08 8.46
CA PHE A 53 27.09 9.14 7.41
C PHE A 53 25.87 9.63 6.65
N LEU A 54 24.81 10.04 7.34
CA LEU A 54 23.57 10.47 6.71
C LEU A 54 23.78 11.69 5.79
N LEU A 55 24.48 12.74 6.26
CA LEU A 55 24.77 13.92 5.43
C LEU A 55 25.62 13.59 4.21
N THR A 56 26.58 12.67 4.38
CA THR A 56 27.41 12.20 3.26
C THR A 56 26.52 11.47 2.25
N LEU A 57 25.71 10.50 2.68
CA LEU A 57 24.80 9.75 1.82
C LEU A 57 23.84 10.68 1.06
N LEU A 58 23.15 11.59 1.76
CA LEU A 58 22.19 12.53 1.17
C LEU A 58 22.85 13.39 0.09
N ARG A 59 24.02 13.98 0.40
CA ARG A 59 24.77 14.78 -0.56
C ARG A 59 25.15 13.95 -1.79
N THR A 60 25.76 12.80 -1.58
CA THR A 60 26.31 11.95 -2.66
C THR A 60 25.20 11.46 -3.59
N ILE A 61 24.00 11.12 -3.07
CA ILE A 61 22.81 10.80 -3.88
C ILE A 61 22.34 12.04 -4.65
N SER A 62 22.12 13.17 -3.96
CA SER A 62 21.56 14.38 -4.59
C SER A 62 22.43 14.97 -5.70
N GLN A 63 23.75 14.83 -5.58
CA GLN A 63 24.72 15.31 -6.56
C GLN A 63 25.14 14.24 -7.57
N ARG A 64 24.64 13.00 -7.43
CA ARG A 64 25.05 11.84 -8.24
C ARG A 64 26.58 11.68 -8.32
N GLU A 65 27.25 11.82 -7.17
CA GLU A 65 28.70 11.73 -7.08
C GLU A 65 29.12 10.28 -6.77
N GLY A 66 30.07 9.70 -7.54
CA GLY A 66 30.60 8.36 -7.28
C GLY A 66 29.50 7.29 -7.17
N PHE A 67 29.48 6.54 -6.07
CA PHE A 67 28.46 5.51 -5.83
C PHE A 67 27.04 6.07 -5.61
N GLY A 68 26.91 7.38 -5.34
CA GLY A 68 25.61 8.04 -5.26
C GLY A 68 24.87 8.07 -6.59
N ASP A 69 25.56 8.07 -7.73
CA ASP A 69 24.90 7.96 -9.05
C ASP A 69 24.18 6.62 -9.22
N VAL A 70 24.79 5.54 -8.71
CA VAL A 70 24.19 4.19 -8.72
C VAL A 70 22.96 4.15 -7.82
N ILE A 71 23.06 4.68 -6.58
CA ILE A 71 21.96 4.67 -5.62
C ILE A 71 20.81 5.60 -6.06
N ALA A 72 21.11 6.71 -6.73
CA ALA A 72 20.11 7.66 -7.22
C ALA A 72 19.15 7.07 -8.28
N GLU A 73 19.48 5.90 -8.85
CA GLU A 73 18.57 5.14 -9.71
C GLU A 73 17.46 4.38 -8.95
N GLY A 74 17.53 4.34 -7.61
CA GLY A 74 16.66 3.52 -6.78
C GLY A 74 17.07 2.04 -6.79
N LEU A 75 16.82 1.33 -5.69
CA LEU A 75 17.37 -0.02 -5.46
C LEU A 75 17.02 -1.03 -6.55
N SER A 76 15.81 -0.95 -7.13
CA SER A 76 15.40 -1.84 -8.21
C SER A 76 16.30 -1.74 -9.45
N ARG A 77 16.61 -0.52 -9.91
CA ARG A 77 17.53 -0.31 -11.06
C ARG A 77 18.99 -0.47 -10.65
N ALA A 78 19.36 0.02 -9.46
CA ALA A 78 20.71 -0.10 -8.91
C ALA A 78 21.15 -1.57 -8.80
N SER A 79 20.23 -2.51 -8.55
CA SER A 79 20.52 -3.95 -8.51
C SER A 79 21.21 -4.48 -9.77
N ARG A 80 21.01 -3.83 -10.93
CA ARG A 80 21.62 -4.19 -12.22
C ARG A 80 22.98 -3.54 -12.46
N LEU A 81 23.36 -2.60 -11.60
CA LEU A 81 24.57 -1.77 -11.71
C LEU A 81 25.64 -2.16 -10.68
N VAL A 82 25.32 -3.07 -9.77
CA VAL A 82 26.20 -3.54 -8.70
C VAL A 82 26.58 -5.01 -8.92
N LYS A 83 27.57 -5.49 -8.15
CA LYS A 83 27.96 -6.91 -8.14
C LYS A 83 26.80 -7.81 -7.69
N GLU A 84 26.80 -9.04 -8.17
CA GLU A 84 25.71 -10.01 -7.98
C GLU A 84 25.41 -10.27 -6.49
N GLU A 85 26.44 -10.32 -5.66
CA GLU A 85 26.33 -10.50 -4.21
C GLU A 85 25.56 -9.35 -3.55
N ALA A 86 25.83 -8.10 -3.97
CA ALA A 86 25.13 -6.93 -3.46
C ALA A 86 23.66 -6.90 -3.91
N ALA A 87 23.38 -7.30 -5.15
CA ALA A 87 22.02 -7.41 -5.68
C ALA A 87 21.19 -8.48 -4.95
N LYS A 88 21.81 -9.62 -4.58
CA LYS A 88 21.18 -10.67 -3.77
C LYS A 88 20.81 -10.17 -2.37
N ILE A 89 21.67 -9.35 -1.75
CA ILE A 89 21.37 -8.74 -0.46
C ILE A 89 20.15 -7.82 -0.54
N MET A 90 20.00 -7.02 -1.62
CA MET A 90 18.80 -6.19 -1.82
C MET A 90 17.51 -7.01 -1.80
N GLN A 91 17.49 -8.19 -2.44
CA GLN A 91 16.30 -9.06 -2.49
C GLN A 91 15.96 -9.69 -1.14
N ARG A 92 16.98 -9.89 -0.28
CA ARG A 92 16.80 -10.50 1.05
C ARG A 92 16.40 -9.48 2.11
N THR A 93 17.00 -8.29 2.09
CA THR A 93 16.93 -7.31 3.20
C THR A 93 16.28 -6.00 2.80
N GLY A 94 16.22 -5.70 1.51
CA GLY A 94 15.65 -4.47 0.98
C GLY A 94 14.24 -4.67 0.43
N ALA A 95 14.02 -4.08 -0.74
CA ALA A 95 12.73 -4.01 -1.38
C ALA A 95 12.40 -5.33 -2.12
N VAL A 96 11.26 -5.93 -1.80
CA VAL A 96 10.69 -7.11 -2.46
C VAL A 96 9.46 -6.71 -3.29
N PRO A 97 9.16 -7.41 -4.39
CA PRO A 97 8.03 -7.03 -5.24
C PRO A 97 6.70 -7.38 -4.55
N ILE A 98 5.87 -6.37 -4.29
CA ILE A 98 4.47 -6.58 -3.87
C ILE A 98 3.57 -6.83 -5.09
N SER A 99 3.92 -6.18 -6.21
CA SER A 99 3.37 -6.44 -7.54
C SER A 99 4.50 -6.43 -8.56
N ARG A 100 4.19 -6.60 -9.85
CA ARG A 100 5.21 -6.49 -10.92
C ARG A 100 5.82 -5.08 -11.02
N HIS A 101 5.12 -4.08 -10.52
CA HIS A 101 5.46 -2.67 -10.73
C HIS A 101 5.81 -1.95 -9.42
N VAL A 102 5.44 -2.52 -8.27
CA VAL A 102 5.62 -1.90 -6.94
C VAL A 102 6.49 -2.81 -6.06
N TYR A 103 7.41 -2.19 -5.33
CA TYR A 103 8.26 -2.85 -4.34
C TYR A 103 7.98 -2.26 -2.95
N ILE A 104 8.12 -3.08 -1.92
CA ILE A 104 8.02 -2.67 -0.51
C ILE A 104 9.13 -3.33 0.30
N LEU A 105 9.40 -2.82 1.50
CA LEU A 105 10.33 -3.48 2.42
C LEU A 105 9.81 -4.87 2.79
N ARG A 106 10.70 -5.87 2.81
CA ARG A 106 10.31 -7.26 3.14
C ARG A 106 9.54 -7.37 4.46
N ARG A 107 9.96 -6.61 5.48
CA ARG A 107 9.30 -6.57 6.80
C ARG A 107 7.89 -5.96 6.78
N GLU A 108 7.50 -5.31 5.70
CA GLU A 108 6.16 -4.72 5.49
C GLU A 108 5.26 -5.61 4.63
N LEU A 109 5.75 -6.76 4.14
CA LEU A 109 4.97 -7.69 3.31
C LEU A 109 3.64 -8.09 3.93
N GLY A 110 3.61 -8.21 5.25
CA GLY A 110 2.37 -8.61 5.89
C GLY A 110 1.29 -7.52 5.88
N GLU A 111 1.62 -6.23 5.70
CA GLU A 111 0.59 -5.17 5.56
C GLU A 111 -0.32 -5.44 4.36
N ALA A 112 0.26 -5.99 3.29
CA ALA A 112 -0.47 -6.38 2.11
C ALA A 112 -1.12 -7.76 2.24
N ARG A 113 -0.44 -8.72 2.88
CA ARG A 113 -0.93 -10.11 2.95
C ARG A 113 -1.94 -10.38 4.07
N THR A 114 -2.06 -9.50 5.06
CA THR A 114 -3.13 -9.62 6.06
C THR A 114 -4.46 -9.06 5.62
N HIS A 115 -4.49 -8.28 4.52
CA HIS A 115 -5.69 -7.66 3.99
C HIS A 115 -5.80 -7.90 2.49
N LEU A 116 -6.66 -8.83 2.08
CA LEU A 116 -6.75 -9.27 0.69
C LEU A 116 -7.15 -8.14 -0.28
N VAL A 117 -7.89 -7.13 0.20
CA VAL A 117 -8.21 -5.91 -0.56
C VAL A 117 -6.94 -5.15 -0.94
N ASN A 118 -6.02 -4.94 0.01
CA ASN A 118 -4.73 -4.31 -0.26
C ASN A 118 -3.95 -5.09 -1.31
N MET A 119 -3.89 -6.41 -1.14
CA MET A 119 -3.15 -7.28 -2.03
C MET A 119 -3.64 -7.19 -3.48
N LEU A 120 -4.96 -7.12 -3.68
CA LEU A 120 -5.59 -6.94 -4.98
C LEU A 120 -5.26 -5.56 -5.58
N LEU A 121 -5.41 -4.49 -4.80
CA LEU A 121 -5.19 -3.12 -5.28
C LEU A 121 -3.72 -2.86 -5.64
N TYR A 122 -2.76 -3.42 -4.90
CA TYR A 122 -1.33 -3.32 -5.25
C TYR A 122 -0.99 -3.81 -6.65
N GLN A 123 -1.77 -4.75 -7.21
CA GLN A 123 -1.54 -5.27 -8.55
C GLN A 123 -2.07 -4.36 -9.65
N MET A 124 -2.94 -3.41 -9.30
CA MET A 124 -3.63 -2.51 -10.22
C MET A 124 -3.13 -1.06 -10.14
N GLU A 125 -2.22 -0.79 -9.20
CA GLU A 125 -1.70 0.54 -8.91
C GLU A 125 -0.27 0.73 -9.44
N PRO A 126 0.05 1.86 -10.10
CA PRO A 126 1.38 2.10 -10.68
C PRO A 126 2.45 2.45 -9.65
N ARG A 127 2.07 2.65 -8.39
CA ARG A 127 2.93 3.00 -7.27
C ARG A 127 2.34 2.45 -5.97
N ARG A 128 3.10 2.48 -4.88
CA ARG A 128 2.55 2.30 -3.53
C ARG A 128 1.65 3.49 -3.17
N HIS A 129 0.40 3.45 -3.61
CA HIS A 129 -0.60 4.46 -3.31
C HIS A 129 -1.21 4.12 -1.95
N ARG A 130 -0.60 4.63 -0.87
CA ARG A 130 -1.09 4.44 0.51
C ARG A 130 -2.59 4.77 0.69
N PRO A 131 -3.13 5.83 0.07
CA PRO A 131 -4.55 6.14 0.15
C PRO A 131 -5.50 4.99 -0.19
N VAL A 132 -5.21 4.15 -1.19
CA VAL A 132 -6.10 3.01 -1.53
C VAL A 132 -6.13 1.89 -0.48
N LEU A 133 -5.34 2.01 0.59
CA LEU A 133 -5.23 1.03 1.67
C LEU A 133 -5.93 1.48 2.95
N HIS A 134 -6.73 2.56 2.91
CA HIS A 134 -7.21 3.27 4.09
C HIS A 134 -8.44 2.71 4.79
N HIS A 135 -9.07 1.66 4.26
CA HIS A 135 -9.82 0.70 5.05
C HIS A 135 -8.99 0.19 6.25
N GLY A 136 -7.66 0.20 6.11
CA GLY A 136 -6.68 -0.02 7.17
C GLY A 136 -6.86 0.86 8.40
N PHE A 137 -7.47 2.05 8.33
CA PHE A 137 -7.74 2.86 9.54
C PHE A 137 -8.83 2.25 10.42
N ALA A 138 -9.91 1.73 9.83
CA ALA A 138 -10.93 1.00 10.59
C ALA A 138 -10.33 -0.27 11.22
N ILE A 139 -9.46 -0.97 10.49
CA ILE A 139 -8.75 -2.14 10.98
C ILE A 139 -7.72 -1.77 12.07
N ALA A 140 -7.00 -0.67 11.92
CA ALA A 140 -6.07 -0.16 12.92
C ALA A 140 -6.81 0.21 14.21
N ALA A 141 -7.98 0.86 14.10
CA ALA A 141 -8.85 1.13 15.24
C ALA A 141 -9.36 -0.16 15.89
N TRP A 142 -9.73 -1.17 15.11
CA TRP A 142 -10.10 -2.50 15.64
C TRP A 142 -8.93 -3.17 16.38
N ASN A 143 -7.73 -3.15 15.81
CA ASN A 143 -6.53 -3.68 16.42
C ASN A 143 -6.15 -2.93 17.70
N ALA A 144 -6.29 -1.61 17.72
CA ALA A 144 -6.07 -0.78 18.91
C ALA A 144 -7.00 -1.24 20.06
N ARG A 145 -8.29 -1.44 19.77
CA ARG A 145 -9.26 -1.95 20.76
C ARG A 145 -8.87 -3.35 21.24
N ARG A 146 -8.52 -4.26 20.33
CA ARG A 146 -8.06 -5.63 20.66
C ARG A 146 -6.87 -5.61 21.61
N MET A 147 -5.99 -4.62 21.48
CA MET A 147 -4.82 -4.41 22.34
C MET A 147 -5.13 -3.66 23.65
N GLY A 148 -6.41 -3.39 23.95
CA GLY A 148 -6.83 -2.68 25.15
C GLY A 148 -6.63 -1.17 25.10
N GLN A 149 -6.39 -0.59 23.91
CA GLN A 149 -6.40 0.86 23.74
C GLN A 149 -7.83 1.38 23.61
N ASP A 150 -8.00 2.68 23.87
CA ASP A 150 -9.30 3.34 23.78
C ASP A 150 -9.72 3.52 22.31
N SER A 151 -10.52 2.57 21.82
CA SER A 151 -11.08 2.59 20.48
C SER A 151 -12.50 2.00 20.48
N PRO A 152 -13.46 2.63 19.79
CA PRO A 152 -14.84 2.17 19.72
C PRO A 152 -15.02 0.99 18.76
N VAL A 153 -14.03 0.70 17.91
CA VAL A 153 -14.17 -0.28 16.82
C VAL A 153 -13.97 -1.69 17.36
N ASP A 154 -15.06 -2.39 17.67
CA ASP A 154 -15.07 -3.84 17.86
C ASP A 154 -15.39 -4.60 16.56
N GLY A 155 -15.39 -5.93 16.61
CA GLY A 155 -15.68 -6.76 15.46
C GLY A 155 -17.07 -6.50 14.84
N GLN A 156 -18.06 -6.17 15.65
CA GLN A 156 -19.42 -5.87 15.18
C GLN A 156 -19.50 -4.51 14.49
N LEU A 157 -18.86 -3.48 15.05
CA LEU A 157 -18.74 -2.18 14.39
C LEU A 157 -17.93 -2.30 13.09
N LEU A 158 -16.82 -3.04 13.08
CA LEU A 158 -16.02 -3.25 11.87
C LEU A 158 -16.84 -3.90 10.74
N ARG A 159 -17.67 -4.91 11.04
CA ARG A 159 -18.57 -5.52 10.06
C ARG A 159 -19.63 -4.55 9.53
N ARG A 160 -20.19 -3.69 10.40
CA ARG A 160 -21.13 -2.63 9.98
C ARG A 160 -20.45 -1.59 9.08
N ILE A 161 -19.22 -1.21 9.40
CA ILE A 161 -18.37 -0.36 8.54
C ILE A 161 -18.19 -1.04 7.19
N ALA A 162 -17.77 -2.31 7.16
CA ALA A 162 -17.55 -3.06 5.93
C ALA A 162 -18.81 -3.14 5.06
N LYS A 163 -19.97 -3.40 5.65
CA LYS A 163 -21.24 -3.37 4.92
C LYS A 163 -21.51 -2.01 4.28
N THR A 164 -21.28 -0.94 5.03
CA THR A 164 -21.65 0.43 4.65
C THR A 164 -20.68 1.03 3.63
N PHE A 165 -19.38 0.89 3.87
CA PHE A 165 -18.32 1.51 3.06
C PHE A 165 -17.77 0.57 1.99
N TRP A 166 -17.73 -0.74 2.26
CA TRP A 166 -17.12 -1.75 1.37
C TRP A 166 -18.16 -2.68 0.70
N GLY A 167 -19.43 -2.53 1.04
CA GLY A 167 -20.56 -3.19 0.38
C GLY A 167 -20.93 -4.58 0.90
N SER A 168 -20.15 -5.16 1.81
CA SER A 168 -20.44 -6.47 2.41
C SER A 168 -19.84 -6.59 3.80
N GLU A 169 -20.56 -7.26 4.72
CA GLU A 169 -20.00 -7.60 6.04
C GLU A 169 -18.80 -8.55 5.93
N LEU A 170 -18.80 -9.43 4.92
CA LEU A 170 -17.72 -10.38 4.67
C LEU A 170 -16.41 -9.70 4.22
N ALA A 171 -16.49 -8.45 3.73
CA ALA A 171 -15.30 -7.69 3.42
C ALA A 171 -14.43 -7.40 4.65
N ALA A 172 -14.97 -7.46 5.86
CA ALA A 172 -14.21 -7.35 7.11
C ALA A 172 -13.42 -8.63 7.46
N ASP A 173 -13.75 -9.78 6.89
CA ASP A 173 -13.20 -11.09 7.26
C ASP A 173 -12.04 -11.45 6.33
N ASP A 174 -10.80 -11.40 6.83
CA ASP A 174 -9.58 -11.73 6.06
C ASP A 174 -9.22 -13.23 6.08
N SER A 175 -10.06 -14.09 6.66
CA SER A 175 -9.97 -15.55 6.45
C SER A 175 -10.51 -15.98 5.09
N THR A 176 -11.13 -15.05 4.36
CA THR A 176 -11.83 -15.37 3.12
C THR A 176 -11.75 -14.30 2.04
N TYR A 177 -12.00 -14.71 0.79
CA TYR A 177 -11.94 -13.86 -0.40
C TYR A 177 -13.28 -13.20 -0.73
N GLU A 178 -14.37 -13.62 -0.10
CA GLU A 178 -15.72 -13.14 -0.44
C GLU A 178 -15.92 -11.66 -0.06
N GLY A 179 -16.53 -10.89 -0.96
CA GLY A 179 -16.79 -9.46 -0.77
C GLY A 179 -15.58 -8.55 -0.95
N LYS A 180 -14.37 -9.10 -1.09
CA LYS A 180 -13.12 -8.34 -1.22
C LYS A 180 -13.00 -7.62 -2.57
N ALA A 181 -13.53 -8.20 -3.65
CA ALA A 181 -13.54 -7.56 -4.97
C ALA A 181 -14.40 -6.28 -4.98
N LEU A 182 -15.62 -6.34 -4.43
CA LEU A 182 -16.48 -5.16 -4.29
C LEU A 182 -15.88 -4.11 -3.35
N ALA A 183 -15.26 -4.57 -2.25
CA ALA A 183 -14.54 -3.70 -1.34
C ALA A 183 -13.42 -2.93 -2.05
N ALA A 184 -12.58 -3.63 -2.82
CA ALA A 184 -11.51 -3.02 -3.61
C ALA A 184 -12.03 -1.98 -4.62
N LEU A 185 -13.13 -2.27 -5.32
CA LEU A 185 -13.75 -1.32 -6.24
C LEU A 185 -14.19 -0.05 -5.51
N LYS A 186 -14.91 -0.19 -4.40
CA LYS A 186 -15.43 0.94 -3.61
C LYS A 186 -14.30 1.77 -3.00
N GLU A 187 -13.30 1.10 -2.44
CA GLU A 187 -12.13 1.74 -1.83
C GLU A 187 -11.35 2.55 -2.86
N GLN A 188 -11.03 1.93 -4.01
CA GLN A 188 -10.26 2.61 -5.06
C GLN A 188 -11.02 3.80 -5.64
N ASN A 189 -12.34 3.66 -5.89
CA ASN A 189 -13.15 4.80 -6.34
C ASN A 189 -13.16 5.94 -5.33
N ARG A 190 -13.42 5.61 -4.07
CA ARG A 190 -13.48 6.62 -3.01
C ARG A 190 -12.14 7.32 -2.82
N THR A 191 -11.02 6.59 -2.90
CA THR A 191 -9.68 7.18 -2.85
C THR A 191 -9.48 8.23 -3.94
N TYR A 192 -9.78 7.91 -5.20
CA TYR A 192 -9.61 8.87 -6.29
C TYR A 192 -10.60 10.03 -6.24
N MET A 193 -11.78 9.81 -5.66
CA MET A 193 -12.72 10.88 -5.34
C MET A 193 -12.09 11.86 -4.33
N GLU A 194 -11.55 11.36 -3.23
CA GLU A 194 -10.92 12.16 -2.17
C GLU A 194 -9.68 12.90 -2.66
N ASP A 195 -8.79 12.24 -3.40
CA ASP A 195 -7.64 12.85 -4.07
C ASP A 195 -8.08 13.99 -5.01
N SER A 196 -9.19 13.82 -5.73
CA SER A 196 -9.74 14.84 -6.63
C SER A 196 -10.39 16.01 -5.88
N LEU A 197 -10.95 15.75 -4.70
CA LEU A 197 -11.53 16.77 -3.83
C LEU A 197 -10.48 17.50 -2.98
N GLY A 198 -9.24 16.99 -2.93
CA GLY A 198 -8.17 17.52 -2.09
C GLY A 198 -8.43 17.27 -0.60
N LEU A 199 -9.17 16.22 -0.27
CA LEU A 199 -9.46 15.85 1.11
C LEU A 199 -8.25 15.16 1.75
N CYS A 200 -8.06 15.41 3.04
CA CYS A 200 -7.00 14.75 3.78
C CYS A 200 -7.44 13.33 4.09
N ASP A 201 -6.77 12.40 3.45
CA ASP A 201 -6.91 10.96 3.55
C ASP A 201 -6.64 10.40 4.98
N TRP A 202 -6.07 11.20 5.89
CA TRP A 202 -6.01 10.86 7.34
C TRP A 202 -7.34 11.05 8.08
N ALA A 203 -8.27 11.82 7.50
CA ALA A 203 -9.56 12.16 8.08
C ALA A 203 -10.74 11.61 7.26
N PHE A 204 -10.53 11.41 5.95
CA PHE A 204 -11.50 10.86 5.02
C PHE A 204 -11.02 9.49 4.51
N PRO A 205 -11.93 8.53 4.30
CA PRO A 205 -13.33 8.60 4.72
C PRO A 205 -13.48 8.48 6.23
N LEU A 206 -14.44 9.24 6.79
CA LEU A 206 -14.80 9.10 8.19
C LEU A 206 -15.65 7.83 8.36
N THR A 207 -14.99 6.68 8.50
CA THR A 207 -15.64 5.35 8.60
C THR A 207 -16.26 5.07 9.96
N TYR A 208 -15.71 5.65 11.02
CA TYR A 208 -16.22 5.59 12.40
C TYR A 208 -16.11 6.97 13.07
N SER A 209 -16.90 7.19 14.13
CA SER A 209 -16.94 8.46 14.84
C SER A 209 -17.01 8.28 16.35
N PHE A 210 -16.24 9.07 17.09
CA PHE A 210 -16.33 9.15 18.54
C PHE A 210 -17.55 9.96 19.02
N SER A 211 -18.23 10.66 18.11
CA SER A 211 -19.31 11.60 18.44
C SER A 211 -20.71 11.04 18.18
N THR A 212 -20.85 9.92 17.47
CA THR A 212 -22.13 9.25 17.22
C THR A 212 -22.39 8.18 18.28
N GLU A 213 -23.66 7.98 18.66
CA GLU A 213 -24.06 7.01 19.68
C GLU A 213 -23.68 5.57 19.30
N ASP A 214 -23.77 5.23 18.02
CA ASP A 214 -23.47 3.89 17.50
C ASP A 214 -22.04 3.77 16.93
N HIS A 215 -21.26 4.85 17.07
CA HIS A 215 -19.90 5.02 16.56
C HIS A 215 -19.71 4.88 15.04
N MET A 216 -20.79 4.83 14.26
CA MET A 216 -20.70 4.81 12.80
C MET A 216 -20.29 6.18 12.27
N GLY A 217 -19.47 6.17 11.23
CA GLY A 217 -19.13 7.34 10.45
C GLY A 217 -20.19 7.67 9.38
N ASN A 218 -19.94 8.72 8.58
CA ASN A 218 -20.88 9.17 7.55
C ASN A 218 -20.34 8.81 6.15
N PRO A 219 -20.96 7.86 5.43
CA PRO A 219 -20.53 7.46 4.08
C PRO A 219 -20.82 8.50 2.99
N PHE A 220 -21.50 9.59 3.32
CA PHE A 220 -21.86 10.66 2.39
C PHE A 220 -21.18 11.99 2.69
N LEU A 221 -20.27 12.04 3.67
CA LEU A 221 -19.68 13.29 4.14
C LEU A 221 -18.95 14.04 3.01
N GLU A 222 -18.26 13.33 2.12
CA GLU A 222 -17.58 13.90 0.96
C GLU A 222 -18.58 14.57 0.00
N ALA A 223 -19.72 13.91 -0.25
CA ALA A 223 -20.79 14.43 -1.09
C ALA A 223 -21.55 15.60 -0.45
N GLU A 224 -21.77 15.58 0.86
CA GLU A 224 -22.34 16.69 1.62
C GLU A 224 -21.45 17.94 1.52
N LEU A 225 -20.14 17.78 1.72
CA LEU A 225 -19.16 18.86 1.59
C LEU A 225 -19.14 19.41 0.16
N PHE A 226 -19.06 18.54 -0.84
CA PHE A 226 -19.06 18.94 -2.24
C PHE A 226 -20.34 19.68 -2.62
N SER A 227 -21.50 19.18 -2.20
CA SER A 227 -22.81 19.81 -2.42
C SER A 227 -22.89 21.20 -1.79
N ALA A 228 -22.46 21.33 -0.52
CA ALA A 228 -22.48 22.59 0.22
C ALA A 228 -21.57 23.66 -0.42
N VAL A 229 -20.39 23.27 -0.90
CA VAL A 229 -19.43 24.19 -1.53
C VAL A 229 -19.85 24.60 -2.94
N THR A 230 -20.33 23.66 -3.75
CA THR A 230 -20.62 23.90 -5.17
C THR A 230 -22.04 24.41 -5.42
N GLY A 231 -22.94 24.25 -4.45
CA GLY A 231 -24.38 24.47 -4.63
C GLY A 231 -25.07 23.39 -5.47
N MET A 232 -24.38 22.31 -5.84
CA MET A 232 -24.98 21.17 -6.54
C MET A 232 -25.97 20.45 -5.61
N PRO A 233 -27.19 20.10 -6.06
CA PRO A 233 -28.12 19.31 -5.24
C PRO A 233 -27.48 18.00 -4.78
N PHE A 234 -27.66 17.64 -3.50
CA PHE A 234 -26.98 16.50 -2.87
C PHE A 234 -27.09 15.19 -3.66
N ALA A 235 -28.28 14.81 -4.13
CA ALA A 235 -28.46 13.59 -4.92
C ALA A 235 -27.60 13.60 -6.19
N LYS A 236 -27.49 14.75 -6.86
CA LYS A 236 -26.64 14.91 -8.05
C LYS A 236 -25.15 14.92 -7.69
N ALA A 237 -24.78 15.46 -6.53
CA ALA A 237 -23.40 15.41 -6.04
C ALA A 237 -22.93 13.97 -5.84
N VAL A 238 -23.76 13.12 -5.24
CA VAL A 238 -23.44 11.68 -5.08
C VAL A 238 -23.22 11.03 -6.46
N GLU A 239 -24.17 11.18 -7.38
CA GLU A 239 -24.06 10.60 -8.73
C GLU A 239 -22.82 11.09 -9.49
N GLU A 240 -22.53 12.39 -9.45
CA GLU A 240 -21.39 12.97 -10.17
C GLU A 240 -20.06 12.50 -9.58
N LEU A 241 -19.94 12.45 -8.26
CA LEU A 241 -18.70 12.00 -7.60
C LEU A 241 -18.42 10.52 -7.88
N GLU A 242 -19.43 9.65 -7.80
CA GLU A 242 -19.29 8.23 -8.14
C GLU A 242 -18.87 8.04 -9.59
N ALA A 243 -19.51 8.74 -10.53
CA ALA A 243 -19.18 8.68 -11.95
C ALA A 243 -17.78 9.26 -12.25
N ALA A 244 -17.36 10.33 -11.57
CA ALA A 244 -16.05 10.94 -11.74
C ALA A 244 -14.92 10.03 -11.20
N ALA A 245 -15.15 9.38 -10.06
CA ALA A 245 -14.23 8.41 -9.49
C ALA A 245 -14.01 7.21 -10.44
N GLU A 246 -15.09 6.60 -10.93
CA GLU A 246 -15.02 5.48 -11.87
C GLU A 246 -14.32 5.87 -13.18
N ARG A 247 -14.61 7.08 -13.70
CA ARG A 247 -13.93 7.63 -14.89
C ARG A 247 -12.43 7.79 -14.67
N THR A 248 -12.02 8.23 -13.48
CA THR A 248 -10.60 8.41 -13.13
C THR A 248 -9.87 7.08 -13.12
N VAL A 249 -10.42 6.05 -12.48
CA VAL A 249 -9.85 4.69 -12.49
C VAL A 249 -9.71 4.16 -13.92
N ASN A 250 -10.76 4.28 -14.73
CA ASN A 250 -10.75 3.78 -16.11
C ASN A 250 -9.76 4.53 -17.00
N LEU A 251 -9.61 5.85 -16.82
CA LEU A 251 -8.61 6.64 -17.53
C LEU A 251 -7.19 6.22 -17.13
N GLN A 252 -6.93 6.04 -15.83
CA GLN A 252 -5.64 5.55 -15.35
C GLN A 252 -5.35 4.16 -15.94
N ARG A 253 -6.31 3.22 -15.86
CA ARG A 253 -6.15 1.88 -16.45
C ARG A 253 -5.80 1.94 -17.93
N ARG A 254 -6.47 2.80 -18.70
CA ARG A 254 -6.16 3.03 -20.13
C ARG A 254 -4.73 3.54 -20.34
N ILE A 255 -4.28 4.50 -19.54
CA ILE A 255 -2.90 5.01 -19.61
C ILE A 255 -1.90 3.89 -19.32
N LEU A 256 -2.12 3.09 -18.27
CA LEU A 256 -1.23 1.98 -17.92
C LEU A 256 -1.13 0.94 -19.05
N LEU A 257 -2.27 0.56 -19.63
CA LEU A 257 -2.30 -0.35 -20.78
C LEU A 257 -1.51 0.20 -21.98
N MET A 258 -1.66 1.50 -22.29
CA MET A 258 -0.90 2.16 -23.37
C MET A 258 0.61 2.20 -23.10
N GLU A 259 1.01 2.35 -21.83
CA GLU A 259 2.41 2.37 -21.40
C GLU A 259 3.02 0.95 -21.24
N GLY A 260 2.27 -0.10 -21.62
CA GLY A 260 2.78 -1.47 -21.68
C GLY A 260 2.51 -2.33 -20.45
N TRP A 261 1.50 -1.98 -19.63
CA TRP A 261 1.01 -2.85 -18.56
C TRP A 261 0.40 -4.13 -19.16
N ALA A 262 1.09 -5.26 -19.00
CA ALA A 262 0.75 -6.52 -19.66
C ALA A 262 -0.29 -7.30 -18.85
N THR A 263 -1.55 -7.27 -19.28
CA THR A 263 -2.66 -7.91 -18.55
C THR A 263 -3.05 -9.24 -19.19
N PRO A 264 -3.45 -10.25 -18.40
CA PRO A 264 -3.66 -10.21 -16.95
C PRO A 264 -2.39 -10.43 -16.11
N GLU A 265 -1.22 -10.68 -16.72
CA GLU A 265 -0.02 -11.13 -16.00
C GLU A 265 0.50 -10.13 -14.97
N SER A 266 0.43 -8.82 -15.26
CA SER A 266 0.81 -7.72 -14.37
C SER A 266 -0.11 -7.56 -13.17
N ASP A 267 -1.35 -8.05 -13.28
CA ASP A 267 -2.36 -7.94 -12.24
C ASP A 267 -2.34 -9.18 -11.30
N ILE A 268 -1.44 -10.15 -11.58
CA ILE A 268 -1.19 -11.33 -10.74
C ILE A 268 0.06 -11.06 -9.86
N PRO A 269 -0.04 -11.29 -8.53
CA PRO A 269 1.10 -11.14 -7.63
C PRO A 269 2.32 -11.98 -8.02
N PRO A 270 3.54 -11.53 -7.68
CA PRO A 270 4.75 -12.35 -7.75
C PRO A 270 4.63 -13.67 -6.98
N ASP A 271 5.33 -14.70 -7.44
CA ASP A 271 5.22 -16.07 -6.89
C ASP A 271 5.52 -16.19 -5.39
N LEU A 272 6.37 -15.30 -4.86
CA LEU A 272 6.68 -15.25 -3.43
C LEU A 272 5.43 -15.16 -2.54
N HIS A 273 4.34 -14.53 -3.00
CA HIS A 273 3.11 -14.41 -2.21
C HIS A 273 2.33 -15.72 -2.10
N PHE A 274 2.54 -16.64 -3.04
CA PHE A 274 1.92 -17.96 -3.08
C PHE A 274 2.82 -19.05 -2.48
N GLU A 275 4.13 -18.82 -2.46
CA GLU A 275 5.15 -19.83 -2.11
C GLU A 275 5.80 -19.61 -0.73
N GLU A 276 6.05 -18.35 -0.35
CA GLU A 276 6.72 -18.03 0.91
C GLU A 276 5.68 -17.78 2.03
N PRO A 277 5.73 -18.50 3.16
CA PRO A 277 4.84 -18.25 4.29
C PRO A 277 4.94 -16.82 4.84
N LEU A 278 3.85 -16.32 5.41
CA LEU A 278 3.84 -15.02 6.08
C LEU A 278 4.54 -15.08 7.44
N GLU A 279 5.67 -14.38 7.54
CA GLU A 279 6.39 -14.24 8.81
C GLU A 279 5.74 -13.16 9.69
N PRO A 280 5.75 -13.34 11.02
CA PRO A 280 5.40 -12.31 11.97
C PRO A 280 6.20 -11.02 11.73
N TYR A 281 5.51 -9.88 11.71
CA TYR A 281 6.13 -8.59 11.49
C TYR A 281 5.52 -7.50 12.37
N GLY A 282 6.27 -6.42 12.56
CA GLY A 282 5.85 -5.24 13.32
C GLY A 282 5.69 -5.47 14.83
N PRO A 283 5.65 -4.40 15.63
CA PRO A 283 5.60 -4.50 17.09
C PRO A 283 4.22 -4.91 17.66
N PHE A 284 3.19 -5.12 16.83
CA PHE A 284 1.79 -5.25 17.27
C PHE A 284 1.10 -6.57 16.85
N GLY A 285 1.88 -7.58 16.48
CA GLY A 285 1.34 -8.82 15.91
C GLY A 285 0.77 -8.57 14.52
N GLY A 286 1.62 -8.09 13.60
CA GLY A 286 1.22 -7.62 12.27
C GLY A 286 0.52 -8.69 11.42
N THR A 287 0.59 -9.96 11.80
CA THR A 287 -0.11 -11.07 11.15
C THR A 287 -1.55 -11.27 11.63
N VAL A 288 -1.99 -10.51 12.64
CA VAL A 288 -3.36 -10.60 13.16
C VAL A 288 -4.31 -9.75 12.33
N ALA A 289 -5.32 -10.40 11.78
CA ALA A 289 -6.38 -9.78 10.98
C ALA A 289 -7.77 -10.04 11.61
N PRO A 290 -8.80 -9.27 11.24
CA PRO A 290 -10.17 -9.60 11.59
C PRO A 290 -10.62 -10.82 10.77
N GLY A 291 -11.17 -11.82 11.45
CA GLY A 291 -11.69 -13.04 10.86
C GLY A 291 -13.21 -13.15 10.98
N PRO A 292 -13.74 -14.40 11.02
CA PRO A 292 -15.17 -14.64 11.13
C PRO A 292 -15.76 -13.93 12.34
N ASP A 293 -16.91 -13.29 12.12
CA ASP A 293 -17.62 -12.49 13.13
C ASP A 293 -16.84 -11.31 13.73
N GLY A 294 -15.71 -10.93 13.12
CA GLY A 294 -14.83 -9.86 13.59
C GLY A 294 -13.90 -10.29 14.73
N GLU A 295 -13.78 -11.60 14.97
CA GLU A 295 -12.85 -12.19 15.92
C GLU A 295 -11.43 -12.27 15.32
N PRO A 296 -10.37 -12.13 16.12
CA PRO A 296 -9.01 -12.12 15.59
C PRO A 296 -8.56 -13.49 15.08
N ILE A 297 -7.90 -13.48 13.93
CA ILE A 297 -7.19 -14.65 13.37
C ILE A 297 -5.71 -14.30 13.20
N ASP A 298 -4.83 -15.28 13.38
CA ASP A 298 -3.40 -15.13 13.09
C ASP A 298 -3.09 -15.78 11.73
N LEU A 299 -2.62 -14.96 10.80
CA LEU A 299 -2.26 -15.39 9.44
C LEU A 299 -0.79 -15.77 9.31
N SER A 300 -0.05 -15.87 10.42
CA SER A 300 1.33 -16.37 10.44
C SER A 300 1.43 -17.74 9.77
N GLY A 301 2.41 -17.90 8.90
CA GLY A 301 2.66 -19.15 8.18
C GLY A 301 1.74 -19.40 6.98
N THR A 302 0.79 -18.52 6.69
CA THR A 302 -0.11 -18.68 5.53
C THR A 302 0.53 -18.15 4.24
N THR A 303 0.04 -18.64 3.10
CA THR A 303 0.32 -18.10 1.76
C THR A 303 -0.99 -17.70 1.09
N LEU A 304 -0.93 -16.89 0.04
CA LEU A 304 -2.12 -16.64 -0.78
C LEU A 304 -2.54 -17.92 -1.49
N ASP A 305 -3.85 -18.12 -1.61
CA ASP A 305 -4.41 -19.14 -2.50
C ASP A 305 -4.48 -18.56 -3.92
N ARG A 306 -3.73 -19.15 -4.84
CA ARG A 306 -3.63 -18.67 -6.23
C ARG A 306 -4.96 -18.74 -6.97
N GLU A 307 -5.71 -19.83 -6.83
CA GLU A 307 -6.96 -20.02 -7.56
C GLU A 307 -8.04 -19.07 -7.03
N ARG A 308 -8.15 -18.94 -5.70
CA ARG A 308 -9.10 -18.02 -5.07
C ARG A 308 -8.75 -16.56 -5.34
N PHE A 309 -7.47 -16.20 -5.34
CA PHE A 309 -7.04 -14.84 -5.70
C PHE A 309 -7.40 -14.50 -7.15
N ILE A 310 -7.13 -15.41 -8.10
CA ILE A 310 -7.50 -15.20 -9.50
C ILE A 310 -9.02 -15.07 -9.65
N ALA A 311 -9.81 -15.88 -8.94
CA ALA A 311 -11.27 -15.76 -8.96
C ALA A 311 -11.74 -14.38 -8.47
N MET A 312 -11.18 -13.88 -7.37
CA MET A 312 -11.44 -12.53 -6.84
C MET A 312 -11.04 -11.43 -7.82
N LEU A 313 -9.90 -11.58 -8.52
CA LEU A 313 -9.46 -10.63 -9.55
C LEU A 313 -10.44 -10.56 -10.73
N ARG A 314 -10.95 -11.71 -11.18
CA ARG A 314 -11.96 -11.76 -12.25
C ARG A 314 -13.29 -11.17 -11.82
N GLU A 315 -13.72 -11.42 -10.59
CA GLU A 315 -14.89 -10.76 -9.99
C GLU A 315 -14.72 -9.24 -10.02
N TYR A 316 -13.54 -8.74 -9.62
CA TYR A 316 -13.22 -7.32 -9.68
C TYR A 316 -13.29 -6.75 -11.11
N TYR A 317 -12.76 -7.46 -12.12
CA TYR A 317 -12.90 -7.05 -13.52
C TYR A 317 -14.35 -6.97 -13.97
N ALA A 318 -15.15 -7.99 -13.65
CA ALA A 318 -16.57 -8.01 -13.99
C ALA A 318 -17.31 -6.84 -13.32
N LEU A 319 -17.03 -6.55 -12.05
CA LEU A 319 -17.60 -5.41 -11.32
C LEU A 319 -17.17 -4.06 -11.92
N ARG A 320 -15.98 -3.97 -12.51
CA ARG A 320 -15.49 -2.80 -13.24
C ARG A 320 -16.08 -2.62 -14.64
N GLY A 321 -16.84 -3.60 -15.15
CA GLY A 321 -17.27 -3.63 -16.54
C GLY A 321 -16.11 -3.83 -17.52
N TRP A 322 -15.05 -4.51 -17.08
CA TRP A 322 -13.91 -4.90 -17.91
C TRP A 322 -14.08 -6.34 -18.37
N ASN A 323 -13.32 -6.74 -19.38
CA ASN A 323 -13.25 -8.15 -19.76
C ASN A 323 -12.69 -8.98 -18.59
N ASP A 324 -13.42 -10.01 -18.19
CA ASP A 324 -13.17 -10.82 -16.99
C ASP A 324 -11.94 -11.74 -17.13
N GLU A 325 -11.47 -12.02 -18.34
CA GLU A 325 -10.26 -12.82 -18.57
C GLU A 325 -8.99 -11.95 -18.67
N THR A 326 -9.10 -10.79 -19.31
CA THR A 326 -7.95 -9.94 -19.67
C THR A 326 -7.81 -8.68 -18.82
N GLY A 327 -8.84 -8.27 -18.09
CA GLY A 327 -8.85 -7.03 -17.30
C GLY A 327 -8.81 -5.76 -18.15
N ILE A 328 -9.16 -5.84 -19.43
CA ILE A 328 -9.15 -4.71 -20.37
C ILE A 328 -10.55 -4.06 -20.39
N PRO A 329 -10.67 -2.73 -20.16
CA PRO A 329 -11.93 -2.02 -20.33
C PRO A 329 -12.50 -2.13 -21.75
N GLU A 330 -13.82 -2.24 -21.88
CA GLU A 330 -14.47 -2.25 -23.21
C GLU A 330 -14.17 -0.98 -24.02
N GLY A 331 -14.03 -1.13 -25.34
CA GLY A 331 -13.79 -0.01 -26.27
C GLY A 331 -12.33 0.43 -26.41
N ILE A 332 -11.37 -0.36 -25.94
CA ILE A 332 -9.94 -0.24 -26.26
C ILE A 332 -9.63 -1.32 -27.29
N SER A 333 -9.58 -0.97 -28.58
CA SER A 333 -9.24 -1.88 -29.69
C SER A 333 -7.84 -1.62 -30.21
#